data_AF-Q5BY76-F1
#
_entry.id   AF-Q5BY76-F1
#
_cell.length_a   1.000
_cell.length_b   1.000
_cell.length_c   1.000
_cell.angle_alpha   90.00
_cell.angle_beta   90.00
_cell.angle_gamma   90.00
#
_symmetry.space_group_name_H-M   'P 1'
#
loop_
_entity.id
_entity.type
_entity.pdbx_description
1 polymer ?
#
loop_
_entity_poly.entity_id
_entity_poly.type
_entity_poly.pdbx_seq_one_letter_code
_entity_poly.pdbx_strand_id
1 'polypeptide(L)'
;MVAKDFIDFFSKYSYGNRVAVEDFGDRLNLFTVILFLLSCIIVSTKQYFMNAISCYVPVKPTGDNFNAYLTDYCWVHGTIPLRPDERLPVNAEEWNEYDRLRRITYYQWVPFVLGLQCIFFYIPHIAWQAVCAHRSGGDLFALVKAAADAAISERGSRKSQVKRVAEFLEDMIDGHKDCRHGRRMDFTRRAYDMCGICVVSKRLGTCLVFSYICVKLITIINAIMQVYLIQRFLGFYA
;
A
#
# COMPACT_ATOMS: atom_id res chain seq x y z
N MET A 1 -10.69 11.43 -24.52
CA MET A 1 -10.80 12.36 -23.38
C MET A 1 -10.20 11.74 -22.11
N VAL A 2 -10.74 10.63 -21.60
CA VAL A 2 -10.26 9.95 -20.38
C VAL A 2 -8.75 9.67 -20.33
N ALA A 3 -8.11 9.27 -21.44
CA ALA A 3 -6.67 9.02 -21.47
C ALA A 3 -5.82 10.31 -21.33
N LYS A 4 -6.28 11.43 -21.89
CA LYS A 4 -5.61 12.73 -21.72
C LYS A 4 -5.78 13.25 -20.30
N ASP A 5 -6.97 13.08 -19.72
CA ASP A 5 -7.25 13.46 -18.33
C ASP A 5 -6.45 12.59 -17.35
N PHE A 6 -6.27 11.30 -17.65
CA PHE A 6 -5.41 10.40 -16.88
C PHE A 6 -3.93 10.77 -17.01
N ILE A 7 -3.45 11.09 -18.22
CA ILE A 7 -2.08 11.55 -18.44
C ILE A 7 -1.83 12.90 -17.77
N ASP A 8 -2.78 13.83 -17.79
CA ASP A 8 -2.67 15.12 -17.09
C ASP A 8 -2.77 14.96 -15.57
N PHE A 9 -3.58 14.03 -15.08
CA PHE A 9 -3.60 13.68 -13.66
C PHE A 9 -2.27 13.07 -13.22
N PHE A 10 -1.70 12.17 -14.03
CA PHE A 10 -0.41 11.54 -13.78
C PHE A 10 0.77 12.53 -13.94
N SER A 11 0.70 13.45 -14.89
CA SER A 11 1.70 14.50 -15.11
C SER A 11 1.66 15.53 -13.98
N LYS A 12 0.48 15.90 -13.49
CA LYS A 12 0.28 16.79 -12.33
C LYS A 12 0.72 16.10 -11.02
N TYR A 13 0.45 14.80 -10.88
CA TYR A 13 0.99 13.97 -9.79
C TYR A 13 2.52 13.81 -9.88
N SER A 14 3.09 13.81 -11.09
CA SER A 14 4.54 13.73 -11.34
C SER A 14 5.26 15.08 -11.16
N TYR A 15 4.63 16.20 -11.50
CA TYR A 15 5.23 17.53 -11.44
C TYR A 15 5.36 18.06 -10.00
N GLY A 16 4.36 17.79 -9.14
CA GLY A 16 4.45 18.05 -7.70
C GLY A 16 5.46 17.16 -6.95
N ASN A 17 6.07 16.20 -7.66
CA ASN A 17 6.93 15.16 -7.11
C ASN A 17 8.42 15.31 -7.50
N ARG A 18 8.83 16.33 -8.25
CA ARG A 18 10.28 16.54 -8.53
C ARG A 18 11.08 16.92 -7.29
N VAL A 19 10.43 17.57 -6.32
CA VAL A 19 10.99 17.84 -4.99
C VAL A 19 9.98 17.27 -3.99
N ALA A 20 10.14 16.01 -3.62
CA ALA A 20 9.33 15.39 -2.57
C ALA A 20 10.27 14.73 -1.57
N VAL A 21 9.82 14.67 -0.32
CA VAL A 21 10.51 13.99 0.79
C VAL A 21 10.64 12.47 0.52
N GLU A 22 9.84 11.96 -0.41
CA GLU A 22 9.74 10.53 -0.72
C GLU A 22 10.67 10.10 -1.85
N ASP A 23 11.40 9.02 -1.59
CA ASP A 23 12.26 8.38 -2.57
C ASP A 23 11.46 7.63 -3.64
N PHE A 24 12.16 7.24 -4.69
CA PHE A 24 11.60 6.39 -5.74
C PHE A 24 10.91 5.12 -5.21
N GLY A 25 11.51 4.46 -4.21
CA GLY A 25 10.95 3.25 -3.61
C GLY A 25 9.61 3.47 -2.91
N ASP A 26 9.43 4.60 -2.21
CA ASP A 26 8.16 4.91 -1.54
C ASP A 26 7.07 5.26 -2.56
N ARG A 27 7.46 5.94 -3.65
CA ARG A 27 6.55 6.24 -4.75
C ARG A 27 6.08 4.99 -5.47
N LEU A 28 6.98 4.03 -5.69
CA LEU A 28 6.61 2.72 -6.23
C LEU A 28 5.63 2.02 -5.30
N ASN A 29 5.88 2.04 -4.00
CA ASN A 29 4.96 1.47 -3.03
C ASN A 29 3.56 2.12 -3.11
N LEU A 30 3.47 3.45 -3.14
CA LEU A 30 2.19 4.16 -3.31
C LEU A 30 1.51 3.85 -4.64
N PHE A 31 2.27 3.70 -5.73
CA PHE A 31 1.72 3.26 -7.00
C PHE A 31 1.14 1.84 -6.90
N THR A 32 1.80 0.92 -6.18
CA THR A 32 1.26 -0.42 -5.95
C THR A 32 -0.02 -0.42 -5.11
N VAL A 33 -0.15 0.48 -4.13
CA VAL A 33 -1.40 0.68 -3.37
C VAL A 33 -2.54 1.07 -4.32
N ILE A 34 -2.31 2.05 -5.21
CA ILE A 34 -3.30 2.48 -6.20
C ILE A 34 -3.67 1.33 -7.15
N LEU A 35 -2.68 0.56 -7.60
CA LEU A 35 -2.90 -0.61 -8.45
C LEU A 35 -3.79 -1.64 -7.76
N PHE A 36 -3.47 -2.02 -6.52
CA PHE A 36 -4.28 -2.98 -5.77
C PHE A 36 -5.69 -2.45 -5.47
N LEU A 37 -5.83 -1.16 -5.19
CA LEU A 37 -7.14 -0.53 -4.99
C LEU A 37 -8.00 -0.62 -6.27
N LEU A 38 -7.43 -0.26 -7.43
CA LEU A 38 -8.12 -0.34 -8.71
C LEU A 38 -8.49 -1.78 -9.05
N SER A 39 -7.56 -2.72 -8.89
CA SER A 39 -7.83 -4.15 -9.09
C SER A 39 -8.91 -4.66 -8.14
N CYS A 40 -8.90 -4.26 -6.87
CA CYS A 40 -9.92 -4.61 -5.90
C CYS A 40 -11.31 -4.12 -6.34
N ILE A 41 -11.42 -2.87 -6.80
CA ILE A 41 -12.69 -2.30 -7.28
C ILE A 41 -13.19 -3.05 -8.53
N ILE A 42 -12.32 -3.30 -9.51
CA ILE A 42 -12.66 -3.99 -10.75
C ILE A 42 -13.13 -5.42 -10.45
N VAL A 43 -12.37 -6.16 -9.65
CA VAL A 43 -12.70 -7.55 -9.29
C VAL A 43 -13.99 -7.59 -8.46
N SER A 44 -14.17 -6.70 -7.49
CA SER A 44 -15.39 -6.62 -6.68
C SER A 44 -16.61 -6.33 -7.55
N THR A 45 -16.48 -5.41 -8.50
CA THR A 45 -17.54 -5.10 -9.48
C THR A 45 -17.92 -6.34 -10.27
N LYS A 46 -16.94 -7.04 -10.82
CA LYS A 46 -17.17 -8.25 -11.61
C LYS A 46 -17.76 -9.38 -10.78
N GLN A 47 -17.35 -9.51 -9.53
CA GLN A 47 -17.68 -10.66 -8.69
C GLN A 47 -19.03 -10.53 -7.99
N TYR A 48 -19.41 -9.32 -7.55
CA TYR A 48 -20.63 -9.11 -6.77
C TYR A 48 -21.75 -8.41 -7.55
N PHE A 49 -21.42 -7.58 -8.53
CA PHE A 49 -22.43 -6.79 -9.27
C PHE A 49 -22.69 -7.36 -10.67
N MET A 50 -21.80 -8.19 -11.20
CA MET A 50 -21.95 -8.86 -12.49
C MET A 50 -21.99 -10.39 -12.30
N ASN A 51 -22.17 -11.11 -13.40
CA ASN A 51 -22.14 -12.57 -13.39
C ASN A 51 -20.71 -13.07 -13.14
N ALA A 52 -20.48 -13.62 -11.95
CA ALA A 52 -19.17 -14.14 -11.53
C ALA A 52 -18.75 -15.39 -12.34
N ILE A 53 -19.71 -16.28 -12.62
CA ILE A 53 -19.54 -17.54 -13.36
C ILE A 53 -20.76 -17.78 -14.25
N SER A 54 -20.58 -18.49 -15.37
CA SER A 54 -21.67 -18.94 -16.22
C SER A 54 -21.69 -20.47 -16.24
N CYS A 55 -22.80 -21.07 -15.79
CA CYS A 55 -22.95 -22.52 -15.75
C CYS A 55 -23.74 -23.01 -16.97
N TYR A 56 -23.38 -24.19 -17.46
CA TYR A 56 -24.12 -24.87 -18.52
C TYR A 56 -24.62 -26.22 -18.02
N VAL A 57 -25.91 -26.50 -18.25
CA VAL A 57 -26.54 -27.79 -17.95
C VAL A 57 -27.37 -28.21 -19.18
N PRO A 58 -27.21 -29.45 -19.68
CA PRO A 58 -27.87 -29.87 -20.92
C PRO A 58 -29.38 -30.04 -20.76
N VAL A 59 -29.85 -30.44 -19.57
CA VAL A 59 -31.28 -30.62 -19.26
C VAL A 59 -31.61 -29.78 -18.03
N LYS A 60 -32.46 -28.77 -18.21
CA LYS A 60 -32.93 -27.91 -17.12
C LYS A 60 -34.28 -28.38 -16.57
N PRO A 61 -34.49 -28.41 -15.25
CA PRO A 61 -35.82 -28.54 -14.65
C PRO A 61 -36.74 -27.39 -15.11
N THR A 62 -38.06 -27.59 -15.03
CA THR A 62 -39.05 -26.57 -15.36
C THR A 62 -38.89 -25.35 -14.45
N GLY A 63 -38.59 -24.19 -15.03
CA GLY A 63 -38.43 -22.93 -14.31
C GLY A 63 -37.35 -22.04 -14.91
N ASP A 64 -37.67 -20.77 -15.17
CA ASP A 64 -36.74 -19.84 -15.81
C ASP A 64 -35.61 -19.37 -14.87
N ASN A 65 -35.82 -19.47 -13.55
CA ASN A 65 -34.87 -19.04 -12.53
C ASN A 65 -33.83 -20.10 -12.14
N PHE A 66 -33.91 -21.31 -12.70
CA PHE A 66 -32.98 -22.40 -12.33
C PHE A 66 -31.52 -22.06 -12.69
N ASN A 67 -31.29 -21.34 -13.78
CA ASN A 67 -29.94 -20.94 -14.20
C ASN A 67 -29.29 -19.95 -13.23
N ALA A 68 -30.07 -19.03 -12.64
CA ALA A 68 -29.59 -18.10 -11.62
C ALA A 68 -29.22 -18.87 -10.34
N TYR A 69 -30.11 -19.75 -9.87
CA TYR A 69 -29.83 -20.62 -8.72
C TYR A 69 -28.59 -21.48 -8.92
N LEU A 70 -28.45 -22.12 -10.08
CA LEU A 70 -27.28 -22.96 -10.38
C LEU A 70 -25.98 -22.15 -10.38
N THR A 71 -26.03 -20.93 -10.93
CA THR A 71 -24.89 -20.02 -10.96
C THR A 71 -24.47 -19.62 -9.54
N ASP A 72 -25.43 -19.24 -8.69
CA ASP A 72 -25.18 -18.88 -7.30
C ASP A 72 -24.67 -20.08 -6.49
N TYR A 73 -25.26 -21.27 -6.70
CA TYR A 73 -24.84 -22.49 -6.04
C TYR A 73 -23.39 -22.85 -6.39
N CYS A 74 -23.04 -22.86 -7.68
CA CYS A 74 -21.67 -23.13 -8.14
C CYS A 74 -20.68 -22.08 -7.65
N TRP A 75 -21.11 -20.81 -7.58
CA TRP A 75 -20.28 -19.72 -7.06
C TRP A 75 -20.03 -19.85 -5.56
N VAL A 76 -21.06 -20.16 -4.76
CA VAL A 76 -20.95 -20.33 -3.30
C VAL A 76 -20.18 -21.58 -2.92
N HIS A 77 -20.49 -22.71 -3.56
CA HIS A 77 -19.92 -24.00 -3.24
C HIS A 77 -18.50 -24.17 -3.79
N GLY A 78 -18.16 -23.46 -4.88
CA GLY A 78 -16.89 -23.56 -5.59
C GLY A 78 -16.87 -24.69 -6.62
N THR A 79 -15.80 -24.73 -7.41
CA THR A 79 -15.69 -25.62 -8.58
C THR A 79 -14.54 -26.59 -8.45
N ILE A 80 -14.68 -27.77 -9.07
CA ILE A 80 -13.61 -28.78 -9.16
C ILE A 80 -13.15 -28.82 -10.63
N PRO A 81 -11.89 -28.48 -10.93
CA PRO A 81 -11.37 -28.54 -12.28
C PRO A 81 -11.14 -30.00 -12.70
N LEU A 82 -11.66 -30.37 -13.87
CA LEU A 82 -11.46 -31.68 -14.50
C LEU A 82 -10.79 -31.48 -15.86
N ARG A 83 -9.83 -32.34 -16.19
CA ARG A 83 -9.21 -32.32 -17.52
C ARG A 83 -10.12 -33.03 -18.54
N PRO A 84 -10.08 -32.65 -19.83
CA PRO A 84 -10.94 -33.26 -20.85
C PRO A 84 -10.76 -34.79 -21.01
N ASP A 85 -9.56 -35.29 -20.74
CA ASP A 85 -9.15 -36.70 -20.87
C ASP A 85 -9.27 -37.49 -19.54
N GLU A 86 -9.67 -36.84 -18.46
CA GLU A 86 -9.74 -37.46 -17.13
C GLU A 86 -11.10 -38.15 -16.91
N ARG A 87 -11.06 -39.35 -16.31
CA ARG A 87 -12.26 -40.08 -15.95
C ARG A 87 -12.99 -39.37 -14.80
N LEU A 88 -14.30 -39.20 -14.92
CA LEU A 88 -15.14 -38.70 -13.84
C LEU A 88 -15.13 -39.67 -12.65
N PRO A 89 -14.97 -39.17 -11.40
CA PRO A 89 -15.03 -40.00 -10.22
C PRO A 89 -16.40 -40.67 -10.11
N VAL A 90 -16.39 -41.98 -9.81
CA VAL A 90 -17.61 -42.81 -9.76
C VAL A 90 -18.01 -43.07 -8.31
N ASN A 91 -17.02 -43.23 -7.45
CA ASN A 91 -17.21 -43.56 -6.04
C ASN A 91 -17.32 -42.30 -5.18
N ALA A 92 -18.06 -42.38 -4.07
CA ALA A 92 -18.17 -41.27 -3.12
C ALA A 92 -16.82 -40.90 -2.49
N GLU A 93 -15.94 -41.89 -2.29
CA GLU A 93 -14.58 -41.65 -1.77
C GLU A 93 -13.72 -40.83 -2.74
N GLU A 94 -13.78 -41.13 -4.04
CA GLU A 94 -13.06 -40.38 -5.08
C GLU A 94 -13.58 -38.94 -5.18
N TRP A 95 -14.90 -38.74 -5.10
CA TRP A 95 -15.49 -37.40 -5.03
C TRP A 95 -14.99 -36.61 -3.82
N ASN A 96 -14.92 -37.23 -2.64
CA ASN A 96 -14.39 -36.60 -1.42
C ASN A 96 -12.91 -36.26 -1.55
N GLU A 97 -12.12 -37.09 -2.24
CA GLU A 97 -10.71 -36.79 -2.50
C GLU A 97 -10.54 -35.56 -3.40
N TYR A 98 -11.32 -35.50 -4.49
CA TYR A 98 -11.30 -34.38 -5.43
C TYR A 98 -11.78 -33.08 -4.77
N ASP A 99 -12.81 -33.19 -3.92
CA ASP A 99 -13.30 -32.09 -3.10
C ASP A 99 -12.19 -31.49 -2.22
N ARG A 100 -11.45 -32.36 -1.53
CA ARG A 100 -10.39 -31.92 -0.61
C ARG A 100 -9.16 -31.34 -1.32
N LEU A 101 -8.76 -31.93 -2.44
CA LEU A 101 -7.48 -31.59 -3.09
C LEU A 101 -7.60 -30.56 -4.21
N ARG A 102 -8.74 -30.48 -4.89
CA ARG A 102 -8.88 -29.73 -6.15
C ARG A 102 -9.94 -28.64 -6.11
N ARG A 103 -10.82 -28.61 -5.10
CA ARG A 103 -11.89 -27.61 -5.02
C ARG A 103 -11.31 -26.20 -4.94
N ILE A 104 -11.79 -25.33 -5.83
CA ILE A 104 -11.42 -23.93 -5.91
C ILE A 104 -12.55 -23.09 -5.30
N THR A 105 -12.28 -22.46 -4.16
CA THR A 105 -13.19 -21.51 -3.48
C THR A 105 -12.59 -20.10 -3.34
N TYR A 106 -11.32 -19.92 -3.69
CA TYR A 106 -10.61 -18.66 -3.42
C TYR A 106 -11.15 -17.46 -4.20
N TYR A 107 -11.84 -17.65 -5.33
CA TYR A 107 -12.36 -16.55 -6.17
C TYR A 107 -13.23 -15.55 -5.42
N GLN A 108 -14.00 -16.01 -4.43
CA GLN A 108 -14.84 -15.15 -3.59
C GLN A 108 -14.02 -14.24 -2.68
N TRP A 109 -12.83 -14.70 -2.29
CA TRP A 109 -11.97 -14.05 -1.32
C TRP A 109 -10.95 -13.10 -1.95
N VAL A 110 -10.71 -13.23 -3.26
CA VAL A 110 -9.80 -12.36 -4.02
C VAL A 110 -10.00 -10.87 -3.72
N PRO A 111 -11.22 -10.27 -3.81
CA PRO A 111 -11.40 -8.85 -3.56
C PRO A 111 -11.05 -8.45 -2.12
N PHE A 112 -11.39 -9.27 -1.13
CA PHE A 112 -11.05 -9.01 0.28
C PHE A 112 -9.55 -9.07 0.52
N VAL A 113 -8.87 -10.06 -0.09
CA VAL A 113 -7.42 -10.18 -0.02
C VAL A 113 -6.77 -8.95 -0.66
N LEU A 114 -7.15 -8.58 -1.88
CA LEU A 114 -6.61 -7.38 -2.55
C LEU A 114 -6.82 -6.10 -1.72
N GLY A 115 -7.98 -5.97 -1.07
CA GLY A 115 -8.25 -4.87 -0.12
C GLY A 115 -7.30 -4.89 1.08
N LEU A 116 -7.06 -6.05 1.68
CA LEU A 116 -6.11 -6.20 2.78
C LEU A 116 -4.67 -5.89 2.35
N GLN A 117 -4.27 -6.33 1.15
CA GLN A 117 -2.96 -6.04 0.58
C GLN A 117 -2.76 -4.55 0.38
N CYS A 118 -3.79 -3.86 -0.15
CA CYS A 118 -3.79 -2.40 -0.29
C CYS A 118 -3.57 -1.70 1.05
N ILE A 119 -4.28 -2.12 2.12
CA ILE A 119 -4.12 -1.55 3.46
C ILE A 119 -2.69 -1.74 3.96
N PHE A 120 -2.17 -2.96 3.88
CA PHE A 120 -0.83 -3.26 4.36
C PHE A 120 0.28 -2.51 3.60
N PHE A 121 0.17 -2.35 2.28
CA PHE A 121 1.11 -1.51 1.51
C PHE A 121 1.00 -0.01 1.82
N TYR A 122 -0.13 0.46 2.35
CA TYR A 122 -0.31 1.85 2.77
C TYR A 122 0.25 2.14 4.19
N ILE A 123 0.35 1.14 5.07
CA ILE A 123 0.84 1.31 6.46
C ILE A 123 2.23 1.98 6.53
N PRO A 124 3.26 1.56 5.76
CA PRO A 124 4.58 2.18 5.84
C PRO A 124 4.57 3.68 5.50
N HIS A 125 3.69 4.11 4.59
CA HIS A 125 3.55 5.51 4.23
C HIS A 125 2.91 6.32 5.38
N ILE A 126 1.84 5.82 5.99
CA ILE A 126 1.27 6.45 7.19
C ILE A 126 2.31 6.51 8.31
N ALA A 127 3.08 5.44 8.52
CA ALA A 127 4.12 5.40 9.54
C ALA A 127 5.19 6.48 9.28
N TRP A 128 5.60 6.68 8.03
CA TRP A 128 6.52 7.76 7.66
C TRP A 128 5.93 9.14 7.94
N GLN A 129 4.69 9.39 7.52
CA GLN A 129 3.99 10.65 7.77
C GLN A 129 3.85 10.95 9.27
N ALA A 130 3.48 9.93 10.06
CA ALA A 130 3.36 10.06 11.50
C ALA A 130 4.71 10.38 12.17
N VAL A 131 5.80 9.75 11.72
CA VAL A 131 7.16 10.05 12.20
C VAL A 131 7.54 11.49 11.86
N CYS A 132 7.30 11.94 10.63
CA CYS A 132 7.57 13.32 10.20
C CYS A 132 6.76 14.32 11.02
N ALA A 133 5.46 14.10 11.20
CA ALA A 133 4.56 14.99 11.93
C ALA A 133 4.91 15.11 13.41
N HIS A 134 5.20 13.99 14.09
CA HIS A 134 5.48 13.99 15.53
C HIS A 134 6.90 14.41 15.89
N ARG A 135 7.89 14.17 15.01
CA ARG A 135 9.30 14.43 15.36
C ARG A 135 9.92 15.66 14.73
N SER A 136 9.46 16.10 13.57
CA SER A 136 10.07 17.22 12.85
C SER A 136 9.57 18.60 13.33
N GLY A 137 8.70 18.68 14.33
CA GLY A 137 8.19 19.96 14.84
C GLY A 137 7.34 20.77 13.84
N GLY A 138 7.04 20.20 12.66
CA GLY A 138 6.33 20.84 11.56
C GLY A 138 6.16 19.86 10.39
N ASP A 139 5.23 20.16 9.48
CA ASP A 139 4.99 19.32 8.30
C ASP A 139 6.10 19.52 7.26
N LEU A 140 7.08 18.61 7.26
CA LEU A 140 8.17 18.57 6.30
C LEU A 140 7.66 18.50 4.84
N PHE A 141 6.52 17.85 4.60
CA PHE A 141 5.92 17.78 3.27
C PHE A 141 5.39 19.15 2.85
N ALA A 142 4.75 19.89 3.75
CA ALA A 142 4.29 21.26 3.48
C ALA A 142 5.46 22.21 3.19
N LEU A 143 6.57 22.10 3.93
CA LEU A 143 7.77 22.91 3.68
C LEU A 143 8.35 22.65 2.29
N VAL A 144 8.56 21.39 1.94
CA VAL A 144 9.12 21.01 0.64
C VAL A 144 8.20 21.44 -0.50
N LYS A 145 6.89 21.28 -0.32
CA LYS A 145 5.90 21.75 -1.29
C LYS A 145 5.92 23.28 -1.44
N ALA A 146 5.95 24.02 -0.33
CA ALA A 146 6.02 25.47 -0.36
C ALA A 146 7.32 25.98 -1.02
N ALA A 147 8.44 25.28 -0.81
CA ALA A 147 9.71 25.55 -1.48
C ALA A 147 9.65 25.27 -2.98
N ALA A 148 9.04 24.15 -3.39
CA ALA A 148 8.83 23.82 -4.80
C ALA A 148 7.92 24.84 -5.51
N ASP A 149 6.81 25.22 -4.88
CA ASP A 149 5.88 26.24 -5.38
C ASP A 149 6.57 27.60 -5.49
N ALA A 150 7.40 27.98 -4.51
CA ALA A 150 8.21 29.19 -4.56
C ALA A 150 9.23 29.19 -5.71
N ALA A 151 9.78 28.02 -6.06
CA ALA A 151 10.74 27.88 -7.16
C ALA A 151 10.09 28.07 -8.54
N ILE A 152 8.82 27.68 -8.68
CA ILE A 152 8.05 27.77 -9.94
C ILE A 152 7.35 29.14 -10.09
N SER A 153 7.14 29.85 -8.99
CA SER A 153 6.42 31.13 -8.95
C SER A 153 7.08 32.27 -9.76
N GLU A 154 6.26 33.18 -10.27
CA GLU A 154 6.69 34.36 -11.02
C GLU A 154 7.58 35.30 -10.18
N ARG A 155 8.50 36.04 -10.83
CA ARG A 155 9.52 36.86 -10.15
C ARG A 155 8.96 37.87 -9.14
N GLY A 156 7.74 38.40 -9.37
CA GLY A 156 7.08 39.36 -8.48
C GLY A 156 6.64 38.75 -7.15
N SER A 157 5.99 37.58 -7.17
CA SER A 157 5.48 36.91 -5.97
C SER A 157 6.53 36.04 -5.26
N ARG A 158 7.57 35.59 -5.99
CA ARG A 158 8.64 34.71 -5.48
C ARG A 158 9.32 35.24 -4.22
N LYS A 159 9.60 36.55 -4.12
CA LYS A 159 10.26 37.13 -2.94
C LYS A 159 9.46 36.90 -1.65
N SER A 160 8.15 37.05 -1.72
CA SER A 160 7.25 36.82 -0.58
C SER A 160 7.17 35.33 -0.21
N GLN A 161 7.09 34.45 -1.22
CA GLN A 161 7.06 32.99 -1.00
C GLN A 161 8.35 32.46 -0.38
N VAL A 162 9.51 32.93 -0.86
CA VAL A 162 10.82 32.56 -0.29
C VAL A 162 10.94 33.06 1.14
N LYS A 163 10.46 34.26 1.45
CA LYS A 163 10.43 34.78 2.82
C LYS A 163 9.60 33.88 3.74
N ARG A 164 8.41 33.47 3.30
CA ARG A 164 7.54 32.55 4.05
C ARG A 164 8.19 31.19 4.30
N VAL A 165 8.92 30.66 3.31
CA VAL A 165 9.69 29.40 3.46
C VAL A 165 10.83 29.56 4.47
N ALA A 166 11.51 30.70 4.47
CA ALA A 166 12.57 31.00 5.44
C ALA A 166 12.01 31.13 6.87
N GLU A 167 10.90 31.86 7.06
CA GLU A 167 10.21 31.98 8.35
C GLU A 167 9.78 30.59 8.87
N PHE A 168 9.22 29.72 8.01
CA PHE A 168 8.85 28.36 8.39
C PHE A 168 10.07 27.51 8.81
N LEU A 169 11.20 27.65 8.13
CA LEU A 169 12.46 26.99 8.48
C LEU A 169 12.99 27.47 9.84
N GLU A 170 12.93 28.78 10.10
CA GLU A 170 13.33 29.39 11.38
C GLU A 170 12.47 28.83 12.52
N ASP A 171 11.15 28.79 12.36
CA ASP A 171 10.22 28.22 13.34
C ASP A 171 10.53 26.74 13.62
N MET A 172 10.83 25.94 12.59
CA MET A 172 11.22 24.53 12.75
C MET A 172 12.54 24.37 13.50
N ILE A 173 13.53 25.22 13.22
CA ILE A 173 14.85 25.19 13.87
C ILE A 173 14.71 25.58 15.35
N ASP A 174 13.92 26.62 15.64
CA ASP A 174 13.67 27.07 17.01
C ASP A 174 12.88 26.04 17.82
N GLY A 175 11.93 25.34 17.19
CA GLY A 175 11.24 24.20 17.80
C GLY A 175 12.14 23.01 18.17
N HIS A 176 13.31 22.87 17.51
CA HIS A 176 14.30 21.83 17.82
C HIS A 176 15.36 22.27 18.85
N LYS A 177 15.42 23.54 19.23
CA LYS A 177 16.33 24.00 20.30
C LYS A 177 15.79 23.52 21.65
N ASP A 178 16.32 22.39 22.13
CA ASP A 178 16.04 21.90 23.49
C ASP A 178 16.56 22.90 24.57
N CYS A 179 15.67 23.73 25.11
CA CYS A 179 15.94 24.59 26.28
C CYS A 179 15.87 23.81 27.61
N ARG A 180 16.45 22.60 27.70
CA ARG A 180 16.36 21.77 28.91
C ARG A 180 17.72 21.22 29.34
N HIS A 181 18.38 21.94 30.25
CA HIS A 181 19.58 21.48 30.95
C HIS A 181 19.22 20.44 32.02
N GLY A 182 19.72 19.20 31.90
CA GLY A 182 19.54 18.18 32.93
C GLY A 182 20.52 17.00 32.79
N ARG A 183 20.79 16.29 33.91
CA ARG A 183 21.76 15.16 34.03
C ARG A 183 21.65 14.07 32.95
N ARG A 184 20.44 13.85 32.41
CA ARG A 184 20.20 12.86 31.35
C ARG A 184 20.96 13.24 30.07
N MET A 185 21.14 14.53 29.79
CA MET A 185 21.82 15.07 28.61
C MET A 185 23.34 14.87 28.66
N ASP A 186 23.96 14.94 29.84
CA ASP A 186 25.40 14.67 30.02
C ASP A 186 25.74 13.19 29.81
N PHE A 187 24.82 12.30 30.20
CA PHE A 187 24.97 10.87 29.95
C PHE A 187 24.89 10.55 28.45
N THR A 188 23.93 11.14 27.72
CA THR A 188 23.83 11.02 26.26
C THR A 188 25.06 11.58 25.55
N ARG A 189 25.68 12.63 26.09
CA ARG A 189 26.90 13.26 25.56
C ARG A 189 28.12 12.32 25.68
N ARG A 190 28.26 11.60 26.80
CA ARG A 190 29.31 10.56 26.97
C ARG A 190 29.09 9.33 26.09
N ALA A 191 27.84 8.90 25.92
CA ALA A 191 27.52 7.80 25.00
C ALA A 191 27.84 8.17 23.52
N TYR A 192 27.72 9.45 23.17
CA TYR A 192 28.05 9.97 21.84
C TYR A 192 29.56 9.98 21.55
N ASP A 193 30.42 10.34 22.52
CA ASP A 193 31.88 10.27 22.37
C ASP A 193 32.39 8.85 22.12
N MET A 194 31.61 7.84 22.53
CA MET A 194 31.95 6.43 22.35
C MET A 194 31.40 5.84 21.04
N CYS A 195 30.19 6.23 20.61
CA CYS A 195 29.55 5.68 19.41
C CYS A 195 28.55 6.68 18.77
N GLY A 196 29.06 7.77 18.20
CA GLY A 196 28.26 8.92 17.73
C GLY A 196 27.17 8.65 16.69
N ILE A 197 27.24 7.53 15.95
CA ILE A 197 26.25 7.15 14.92
C ILE A 197 25.05 6.39 15.51
N CYS A 198 25.24 5.66 16.63
CA CYS A 198 24.21 4.77 17.18
C CYS A 198 23.35 5.42 18.27
N VAL A 199 23.70 6.63 18.72
CA VAL A 199 22.97 7.30 19.80
C VAL A 199 21.84 8.14 19.23
N VAL A 200 20.61 7.72 19.53
CA VAL A 200 19.36 8.43 19.18
C VAL A 200 19.32 9.77 19.94
N SER A 201 19.75 10.84 19.27
CA SER A 201 19.70 12.20 19.81
C SER A 201 18.79 13.07 18.95
N LYS A 202 17.91 13.84 19.59
CA LYS A 202 17.05 14.83 18.92
C LYS A 202 17.85 15.98 18.28
N ARG A 203 19.07 16.23 18.77
CA ARG A 203 19.87 17.43 18.47
C ARG A 203 20.53 17.45 17.08
N LEU A 204 20.71 16.29 16.44
CA LEU A 204 21.57 16.12 15.25
C LEU A 204 20.86 15.47 14.05
N GLY A 205 19.55 15.24 14.12
CA GLY A 205 18.80 14.60 13.03
C GLY A 205 19.08 13.10 12.83
N THR A 206 20.04 12.51 13.54
CA THR A 206 20.35 11.05 13.50
C THR A 206 19.15 10.18 13.90
N CYS A 207 18.30 10.70 14.78
CA CYS A 207 17.02 10.10 15.17
C CYS A 207 16.01 9.99 14.01
N LEU A 208 16.02 10.95 13.08
CA LEU A 208 15.18 10.93 11.86
C LEU A 208 15.73 9.90 10.87
N VAL A 209 17.06 9.84 10.70
CA VAL A 209 17.72 8.84 9.86
C VAL A 209 17.42 7.42 10.34
N PHE A 210 17.52 7.15 11.65
CA PHE A 210 17.19 5.84 12.21
C PHE A 210 15.72 5.47 11.98
N SER A 211 14.79 6.40 12.23
CA SER A 211 13.37 6.13 12.00
C SER A 211 13.03 5.92 10.53
N TYR A 212 13.68 6.64 9.62
CA TYR A 212 13.57 6.41 8.19
C TYR A 212 14.05 5.00 7.81
N ILE A 213 15.22 4.56 8.31
CA ILE A 213 15.72 3.19 8.08
C ILE A 213 14.73 2.16 8.63
N CYS A 214 14.17 2.37 9.83
CA CYS A 214 13.15 1.48 10.38
C CYS A 214 11.91 1.37 9.48
N VAL A 215 11.41 2.49 8.95
CA VAL A 215 10.28 2.48 8.02
C VAL A 215 10.62 1.72 6.74
N LYS A 216 11.83 1.89 6.19
CA LYS A 216 12.27 1.12 5.01
C LYS A 216 12.33 -0.38 5.28
N LEU A 217 12.82 -0.79 6.44
CA LEU A 217 12.80 -2.20 6.84
C LEU A 217 11.37 -2.74 6.92
N ILE A 218 10.44 -1.98 7.49
CA ILE A 218 9.01 -2.34 7.53
C ILE A 218 8.46 -2.49 6.10
N THR A 219 8.79 -1.58 5.18
CA THR A 219 8.36 -1.67 3.78
C THR A 219 8.88 -2.94 3.09
N ILE A 220 10.15 -3.30 3.31
CA ILE A 220 10.74 -4.52 2.71
C ILE A 220 10.09 -5.78 3.29
N ILE A 221 9.91 -5.84 4.61
CA ILE A 221 9.24 -6.96 5.27
C ILE A 221 7.81 -7.11 4.75
N ASN A 222 7.08 -6.00 4.63
CA ASN A 222 5.74 -6.01 4.07
C ASN A 222 5.75 -6.52 2.62
N ALA A 223 6.65 -6.04 1.75
CA ALA A 223 6.74 -6.52 0.37
C ALA A 223 6.96 -8.04 0.27
N ILE A 224 7.83 -8.61 1.11
CA ILE A 224 8.07 -10.06 1.18
C ILE A 224 6.82 -10.79 1.67
N MET A 225 6.18 -10.29 2.73
CA MET A 225 4.96 -10.86 3.31
C MET A 225 3.82 -10.91 2.29
N GLN A 226 3.72 -9.91 1.41
CA GLN A 226 2.69 -9.80 0.39
C GLN A 226 2.83 -10.87 -0.70
N VAL A 227 4.06 -11.10 -1.16
CA VAL A 227 4.35 -12.18 -2.11
C VAL A 227 4.02 -13.54 -1.49
N TYR A 228 4.43 -13.75 -0.24
CA TYR A 228 4.11 -14.97 0.50
C TYR A 228 2.58 -15.17 0.66
N LEU A 229 1.85 -14.10 0.96
CA LEU A 229 0.39 -14.13 1.09
C LEU A 229 -0.26 -14.55 -0.23
N ILE A 230 0.15 -13.99 -1.37
CA ILE A 230 -0.38 -14.36 -2.69
C ILE A 230 -0.09 -15.83 -3.00
N GLN A 231 1.16 -16.27 -2.78
CA GLN A 231 1.56 -17.65 -3.04
C GLN A 231 0.73 -18.63 -2.21
N ARG A 232 0.59 -18.37 -0.91
CA ARG A 232 -0.20 -19.20 0.01
C ARG A 232 -1.67 -19.19 -0.36
N PHE A 233 -2.21 -18.05 -0.77
CA PHE A 233 -3.61 -17.89 -1.15
C PHE A 233 -3.96 -18.63 -2.44
N LEU A 234 -3.09 -18.59 -3.45
CA LEU A 234 -3.29 -19.30 -4.73
C LEU A 234 -2.99 -20.80 -4.64
N GLY A 235 -2.42 -21.28 -3.53
CA GLY A 235 -2.11 -22.69 -3.34
C GLY A 235 -0.98 -23.21 -4.22
N PHE A 236 -0.09 -22.32 -4.70
CA PHE A 236 1.17 -22.72 -5.35
C PHE A 236 2.15 -23.23 -4.29
N TYR A 237 1.91 -24.44 -3.80
CA TYR A 237 2.90 -25.21 -3.05
C TYR A 237 3.90 -25.80 -4.05
N ALA A 238 5.16 -25.37 -3.93
CA ALA A 238 6.31 -26.13 -4.41
C ALA A 238 6.66 -27.20 -3.37
#